data_AF-A0A957I0L5-F1
#
_entry.id   AF-A0A957I0L5-F1
#
_cell.length_a   1.000
_cell.length_b   1.000
_cell.length_c   1.000
_cell.angle_alpha   90.00
_cell.angle_beta   90.00
_cell.angle_gamma   90.00
#
_symmetry.space_group_name_H-M   'P 1'
#
loop_
_entity.id
_entity.type
_entity.pdbx_description
1 polymer ?
#
loop_
_entity_poly.entity_id
_entity_poly.type
_entity_poly.pdbx_seq_one_letter_code
_entity_poly.pdbx_strand_id
1 'polypeptide(L)'
;YKMLPQTNCKDCGFPTCLAFAMKLAAKQVELSLCPHVSEESQAKLSEASAPPVRPITLSSNGYQVKAGNEVVLFRHEKRFFSHPGMFVRVYDTETVEVIKEKVTAVDQYTVDYVGIELKMGGIAVQAHGGDFVGAVTAVREVSHLPLILVGDAATLKAGLAKLDDGKLLLAHATAANWQEMAALAKEYKTALAVQAATIDEMVDLAVKAKGAGVDDIVLSPAQRSLHGTLTANTTARRMALKKTFRDLGYPILSFPGDVNDPDMEIILAAQAIGKYSSFIVLDHFSPDNAYPLLVLRENIYTDPQKPIQVQPGLYEINDPTPDSPLLVTTNFSITYFSVANEVESAGLPVWLLVCDAEGMSVLTAWAAGKFDAERIAKDVKRFNVADKVNGRQIVLPGHVAVLSGELEEELPDWQIRVGPREAVDLPSFIKQALS
;
A
#
# COMPACT_ATOMS: atom_id res chain seq x y z
N TYR A 1 -3.08 -6.78 -34.26
CA TYR A 1 -2.70 -7.21 -35.63
C TYR A 1 -3.16 -6.23 -36.69
N LYS A 2 -4.47 -5.93 -36.83
CA LYS A 2 -4.97 -4.99 -37.86
C LYS A 2 -4.32 -3.61 -37.85
N MET A 3 -3.93 -3.12 -36.67
CA MET A 3 -3.25 -1.83 -36.47
C MET A 3 -1.72 -1.95 -36.40
N LEU A 4 -1.14 -3.12 -36.72
CA LEU A 4 0.32 -3.26 -36.84
C LEU A 4 0.74 -3.02 -38.30
N PRO A 5 2.03 -2.75 -38.58
CA PRO A 5 2.52 -2.50 -39.94
C PRO A 5 2.40 -3.68 -40.91
N GLN A 6 2.16 -4.90 -40.40
CA GLN A 6 2.03 -6.14 -41.20
C GLN A 6 3.23 -6.48 -42.10
N THR A 7 4.40 -5.88 -41.84
CA THR A 7 5.62 -6.08 -42.65
C THR A 7 6.31 -7.42 -42.40
N ASN A 8 6.09 -8.03 -41.23
CA ASN A 8 6.80 -9.24 -40.77
C ASN A 8 8.35 -9.11 -40.83
N CYS A 9 8.88 -7.90 -40.64
CA CYS A 9 10.31 -7.57 -40.71
C CYS A 9 11.19 -8.28 -39.66
N LYS A 10 10.60 -8.76 -38.56
CA LYS A 10 11.28 -9.39 -37.40
C LYS A 10 12.12 -8.46 -36.52
N ASP A 11 12.10 -7.15 -36.78
CA ASP A 11 12.86 -6.16 -36.00
C ASP A 11 12.44 -6.08 -34.51
N CYS A 12 11.24 -6.55 -34.17
CA CYS A 12 10.76 -6.67 -32.80
C CYS A 12 11.14 -8.01 -32.11
N GLY A 13 11.95 -8.86 -32.77
CA GLY A 13 12.36 -10.18 -32.24
C GLY A 13 11.32 -11.29 -32.42
N PHE A 14 10.20 -11.04 -33.11
CA PHE A 14 9.14 -12.02 -33.36
C PHE A 14 9.10 -12.47 -34.82
N PRO A 15 8.78 -13.76 -35.09
CA PRO A 15 8.82 -14.31 -36.44
C PRO A 15 7.78 -13.70 -37.40
N THR A 16 6.67 -13.18 -36.87
CA THR A 16 5.62 -12.48 -37.65
C THR A 16 4.98 -11.37 -36.80
N CYS A 17 4.38 -10.37 -37.47
CA CYS A 17 3.56 -9.35 -36.80
C CYS A 17 2.34 -9.97 -36.09
N LEU A 18 1.84 -11.13 -36.55
CA LEU A 18 0.76 -11.85 -35.88
C LEU A 18 1.24 -12.47 -34.56
N ALA A 19 2.43 -13.09 -34.55
CA ALA A 19 3.03 -13.63 -33.33
C ALA A 19 3.28 -12.52 -32.29
N PHE A 20 3.81 -11.37 -32.72
CA PHE A 20 3.92 -10.19 -31.86
C PHE A 20 2.55 -9.73 -31.33
N ALA A 21 1.53 -9.65 -32.19
CA ALA A 21 0.18 -9.27 -31.77
C ALA A 21 -0.44 -10.22 -30.73
N MET A 22 -0.22 -11.53 -30.84
CA MET A 22 -0.72 -12.49 -29.86
C MET A 22 -0.01 -12.33 -28.51
N LYS A 23 1.31 -12.10 -28.52
CA LYS A 23 2.09 -11.84 -27.31
C LYS A 23 1.70 -10.51 -26.64
N LEU A 24 1.45 -9.48 -27.45
CA LEU A 24 0.95 -8.18 -27.00
C LEU A 24 -0.45 -8.31 -26.37
N ALA A 25 -1.37 -9.04 -27.02
CA ALA A 25 -2.72 -9.29 -26.48
C ALA A 25 -2.69 -10.10 -25.18
N ALA A 26 -1.74 -11.02 -25.04
CA ALA A 26 -1.48 -11.76 -23.80
C ALA A 26 -0.71 -10.93 -22.74
N LYS A 27 -0.41 -9.65 -23.01
CA LYS A 27 0.37 -8.74 -22.14
C LYS A 27 1.75 -9.28 -21.76
N GLN A 28 2.37 -10.06 -22.65
CA GLN A 28 3.71 -10.63 -22.43
C GLN A 28 4.83 -9.74 -22.98
N VAL A 29 4.49 -8.75 -23.80
CA VAL A 29 5.42 -7.80 -24.43
C VAL A 29 4.77 -6.44 -24.54
N GLU A 30 5.59 -5.39 -24.58
CA GLU A 30 5.16 -4.01 -24.77
C GLU A 30 5.09 -3.64 -26.27
N LEU A 31 4.20 -2.71 -26.62
CA LEU A 31 4.04 -2.23 -27.99
C LEU A 31 5.32 -1.53 -28.50
N SER A 32 6.09 -0.91 -27.61
CA SER A 32 7.34 -0.19 -27.88
C SER A 32 8.44 -1.07 -28.50
N LEU A 33 8.33 -2.41 -28.41
CA LEU A 33 9.24 -3.34 -29.06
C LEU A 33 9.15 -3.32 -30.59
N CYS A 34 8.09 -2.77 -31.18
CA CYS A 34 7.95 -2.66 -32.63
C CYS A 34 8.29 -1.24 -33.10
N PRO A 35 9.43 -1.01 -33.79
CA PRO A 35 9.88 0.33 -34.16
C PRO A 35 9.09 0.95 -35.32
N HIS A 36 8.24 0.16 -35.99
CA HIS A 36 7.55 0.57 -37.22
C HIS A 36 6.07 0.93 -37.01
N VAL A 37 5.57 0.91 -35.77
CA VAL A 37 4.18 1.25 -35.48
C VAL A 37 3.99 2.75 -35.69
N SER A 38 3.00 3.15 -36.52
CA SER A 38 2.69 4.56 -36.71
C SER A 38 2.22 5.19 -35.40
N GLU A 39 2.50 6.48 -35.19
CA GLU A 39 2.08 7.20 -33.98
C GLU A 39 0.57 7.09 -33.73
N GLU A 40 -0.26 7.15 -34.78
CA GLU A 40 -1.71 6.97 -34.68
C GLU A 40 -2.09 5.56 -34.20
N SER A 41 -1.43 4.52 -34.74
CA SER A 41 -1.67 3.14 -34.32
C SER A 41 -1.15 2.89 -32.91
N GLN A 42 -0.05 3.53 -32.55
CA GLN A 42 0.55 3.48 -31.22
C GLN A 42 -0.41 4.08 -30.19
N ALA A 43 -0.96 5.26 -30.45
CA ALA A 43 -1.95 5.89 -29.58
C ALA A 43 -3.18 4.98 -29.37
N LYS A 44 -3.77 4.44 -30.44
CA LYS A 44 -4.95 3.56 -30.36
C LYS A 44 -4.66 2.23 -29.65
N LEU A 45 -3.53 1.60 -29.92
CA LEU A 45 -3.16 0.32 -29.31
C LEU A 45 -2.72 0.48 -27.84
N SER A 46 -2.04 1.58 -27.51
CA SER A 46 -1.72 1.93 -26.12
C SER A 46 -2.99 2.21 -25.32
N GLU A 47 -3.97 2.92 -25.89
CA GLU A 47 -5.27 3.13 -25.23
C GLU A 47 -6.06 1.82 -25.05
N ALA A 48 -6.02 0.91 -26.03
CA ALA A 48 -6.64 -0.41 -25.92
C ALA A 48 -5.96 -1.31 -24.86
N SER A 49 -4.64 -1.18 -24.71
CA SER A 49 -3.82 -1.99 -23.79
C SER A 49 -3.74 -1.40 -22.39
N ALA A 50 -4.12 -0.13 -22.22
CA ALA A 50 -4.09 0.58 -20.95
C ALA A 50 -4.83 -0.22 -19.84
N PRO A 51 -4.31 -0.22 -18.61
CA PRO A 51 -4.99 -0.80 -17.46
C PRO A 51 -6.45 -0.31 -17.38
N PRO A 52 -7.41 -1.15 -16.97
CA PRO A 52 -8.81 -0.74 -16.83
C PRO A 52 -8.97 0.52 -15.97
N VAL A 53 -8.15 0.65 -14.93
CA VAL A 53 -8.05 1.83 -14.07
C VAL A 53 -6.67 2.45 -14.30
N ARG A 54 -6.65 3.67 -14.84
CA ARG A 54 -5.41 4.36 -15.22
C ARG A 54 -4.53 4.63 -14.00
N PRO A 55 -3.21 4.40 -14.10
CA PRO A 55 -2.29 4.74 -13.04
C PRO A 55 -2.08 6.25 -12.94
N ILE A 56 -1.99 6.77 -11.72
CA ILE A 56 -1.62 8.16 -11.42
C ILE A 56 -0.55 8.12 -10.32
N THR A 57 0.38 9.07 -10.34
CA THR A 57 1.36 9.26 -9.26
C THR A 57 1.33 10.72 -8.85
N LEU A 58 1.05 10.96 -7.57
CA LEU A 58 1.34 12.24 -6.94
C LEU A 58 2.76 12.19 -6.40
N SER A 59 3.53 13.26 -6.56
CA SER A 59 4.94 13.27 -6.16
C SER A 59 5.37 14.66 -5.72
N SER A 60 6.36 14.72 -4.83
CA SER A 60 6.97 15.95 -4.31
C SER A 60 8.29 15.57 -3.66
N ASN A 61 9.40 16.23 -4.00
CA ASN A 61 10.75 15.99 -3.47
C ASN A 61 11.13 14.53 -3.12
N GLY A 62 10.94 13.59 -4.06
CA GLY A 62 11.25 12.16 -3.87
C GLY A 62 10.15 11.33 -3.19
N TYR A 63 9.20 11.96 -2.50
CA TYR A 63 7.97 11.31 -2.01
C TYR A 63 7.02 11.02 -3.16
N GLN A 64 6.33 9.88 -3.10
CA GLN A 64 5.36 9.46 -4.11
C GLN A 64 4.16 8.74 -3.49
N VAL A 65 2.97 9.06 -3.98
CA VAL A 65 1.75 8.29 -3.76
C VAL A 65 1.25 7.81 -5.11
N LYS A 66 1.21 6.49 -5.29
CA LYS A 66 0.74 5.83 -6.51
C LYS A 66 -0.71 5.38 -6.34
N ALA A 67 -1.49 5.53 -7.40
CA ALA A 67 -2.91 5.20 -7.42
C ALA A 67 -3.29 4.54 -8.75
N GLY A 68 -4.39 3.78 -8.76
CA GLY A 68 -4.89 3.11 -9.95
C GLY A 68 -4.18 1.79 -10.27
N ASN A 69 -4.09 1.44 -11.55
CA ASN A 69 -3.57 0.14 -12.03
C ASN A 69 -4.32 -1.09 -11.49
N GLU A 70 -5.57 -0.89 -11.07
CA GLU A 70 -6.38 -1.95 -10.48
C GLU A 70 -7.09 -2.79 -11.55
N VAL A 71 -7.16 -4.10 -11.31
CA VAL A 71 -7.63 -5.09 -12.30
C VAL A 71 -8.65 -6.10 -11.76
N VAL A 72 -8.95 -6.07 -10.45
CA VAL A 72 -9.90 -6.99 -9.80
C VAL A 72 -10.88 -6.25 -8.90
N LEU A 73 -12.06 -6.87 -8.66
CA LEU A 73 -13.03 -6.36 -7.68
C LEU A 73 -12.75 -6.91 -6.29
N PHE A 74 -12.24 -8.14 -6.21
CA PHE A 74 -11.99 -8.83 -4.96
C PHE A 74 -10.53 -9.23 -4.90
N ARG A 75 -9.85 -8.92 -3.78
CA ARG A 75 -8.42 -9.18 -3.63
C ARG A 75 -8.03 -10.64 -3.85
N HIS A 76 -8.90 -11.59 -3.48
CA HIS A 76 -8.65 -13.03 -3.66
C HIS A 76 -8.64 -13.48 -5.14
N GLU A 77 -9.18 -12.69 -6.07
CA GLU A 77 -9.11 -13.00 -7.51
C GLU A 77 -7.67 -12.82 -8.03
N LYS A 78 -6.90 -11.91 -7.41
CA LYS A 78 -5.48 -11.67 -7.71
C LYS A 78 -4.79 -10.96 -6.53
N ARG A 79 -4.77 -9.62 -6.57
CA ARG A 79 -4.34 -8.70 -5.51
C ARG A 79 -4.86 -7.31 -5.84
N PHE A 80 -4.90 -6.42 -4.86
CA PHE A 80 -4.90 -4.99 -5.14
C PHE A 80 -3.45 -4.52 -5.33
N PHE A 81 -3.25 -3.52 -6.19
CA PHE A 81 -1.93 -3.12 -6.66
C PHE A 81 -1.41 -1.86 -5.99
N SER A 82 -2.28 -0.86 -5.80
CA SER A 82 -1.89 0.46 -5.32
C SER A 82 -2.54 0.74 -3.97
N HIS A 83 -1.72 0.79 -2.91
CA HIS A 83 -2.17 1.21 -1.58
C HIS A 83 -2.76 2.63 -1.66
N PRO A 84 -3.95 2.88 -1.08
CA PRO A 84 -4.55 4.21 -1.09
C PRO A 84 -3.67 5.21 -0.32
N GLY A 85 -3.47 6.37 -0.93
CA GLY A 85 -2.81 7.49 -0.26
C GLY A 85 -3.69 8.06 0.84
N MET A 86 -3.15 8.13 2.05
CA MET A 86 -3.82 8.72 3.21
C MET A 86 -3.34 10.16 3.40
N PHE A 87 -4.24 11.12 3.26
CA PHE A 87 -3.95 12.54 3.35
C PHE A 87 -4.64 13.15 4.57
N VAL A 88 -4.04 14.18 5.15
CA VAL A 88 -4.66 14.98 6.23
C VAL A 88 -4.97 16.38 5.71
N ARG A 89 -6.17 16.87 5.98
CA ARG A 89 -6.68 18.16 5.55
C ARG A 89 -6.28 19.26 6.52
N VAL A 90 -5.84 20.38 5.94
CA VAL A 90 -5.68 21.67 6.63
C VAL A 90 -6.50 22.71 5.89
N TYR A 91 -7.13 23.61 6.64
CA TYR A 91 -7.90 24.71 6.08
C TYR A 91 -7.07 26.00 6.08
N ASP A 92 -7.28 26.83 5.08
CA ASP A 92 -6.65 28.15 4.98
C ASP A 92 -7.11 29.16 6.04
N THR A 93 -8.15 28.82 6.81
CA THR A 93 -8.63 29.57 7.97
C THR A 93 -7.88 29.24 9.26
N GLU A 94 -7.10 28.15 9.28
CA GLU A 94 -6.22 27.82 10.42
C GLU A 94 -5.01 28.76 10.45
N THR A 95 -4.46 29.03 11.64
CA THR A 95 -3.25 29.86 11.74
C THR A 95 -2.03 29.11 11.22
N VAL A 96 -1.00 29.84 10.78
CA VAL A 96 0.26 29.28 10.27
C VAL A 96 0.89 28.32 11.28
N GLU A 97 0.83 28.64 12.58
CA GLU A 97 1.37 27.83 13.66
C GLU A 97 0.62 26.48 13.77
N VAL A 98 -0.71 26.51 13.75
CA VAL A 98 -1.55 25.31 13.83
C VAL A 98 -1.34 24.42 12.60
N ILE A 99 -1.25 25.00 11.41
CA ILE A 99 -0.95 24.27 10.17
C ILE A 99 0.40 23.57 10.30
N LYS A 100 1.45 24.29 10.71
CA LYS A 100 2.80 23.73 10.84
C LYS A 100 2.86 22.61 11.87
N GLU A 101 2.21 22.78 13.03
CA GLU A 101 2.16 21.76 14.07
C GLU A 101 1.50 20.47 13.56
N LYS A 102 0.31 20.59 12.96
CA LYS A 102 -0.43 19.45 12.41
C LYS A 102 0.34 18.75 11.30
N VAL A 103 0.92 19.51 10.36
CA VAL A 103 1.68 18.94 9.24
C VAL A 103 2.96 18.25 9.71
N THR A 104 3.68 18.85 10.67
CA THR A 104 4.89 18.26 11.24
C THR A 104 4.57 16.92 11.92
N ALA A 105 3.48 16.86 12.69
CA ALA A 105 3.02 15.62 13.32
C ALA A 105 2.68 14.53 12.29
N VAL A 106 2.07 14.90 11.16
CA VAL A 106 1.73 13.96 10.07
C VAL A 106 2.98 13.45 9.33
N ASP A 107 3.93 14.32 9.01
CA ASP A 107 5.15 13.96 8.27
C ASP A 107 6.10 13.08 9.11
N GLN A 108 6.22 13.40 10.40
CA GLN A 108 7.06 12.63 11.32
C GLN A 108 6.43 11.31 11.76
N TYR A 109 5.12 11.12 11.55
CA TYR A 109 4.45 9.91 11.97
C TYR A 109 4.90 8.71 11.13
N THR A 110 5.59 7.81 11.80
CA THR A 110 6.05 6.52 11.29
C THR A 110 5.77 5.44 12.33
N VAL A 111 5.33 4.28 11.90
CA VAL A 111 5.09 3.14 12.78
C VAL A 111 5.58 1.86 12.11
N ASP A 112 6.32 1.04 12.87
CA ASP A 112 6.68 -0.30 12.42
C ASP A 112 5.47 -1.23 12.56
N TYR A 113 5.10 -1.86 11.46
CA TYR A 113 4.14 -2.95 11.44
C TYR A 113 4.80 -4.15 10.79
N VAL A 114 5.18 -5.14 11.61
CA VAL A 114 5.81 -6.39 11.16
C VAL A 114 7.03 -6.16 10.26
N GLY A 115 7.90 -5.21 10.64
CA GLY A 115 9.11 -4.85 9.88
C GLY A 115 8.86 -3.98 8.66
N ILE A 116 7.63 -3.47 8.50
CA ILE A 116 7.22 -2.57 7.44
C ILE A 116 6.96 -1.19 8.05
N GLU A 117 7.66 -0.19 7.53
CA GLU A 117 7.43 1.19 7.92
C GLU A 117 6.14 1.74 7.29
N LEU A 118 5.14 2.04 8.11
CA LEU A 118 3.87 2.62 7.67
C LEU A 118 3.86 4.13 7.90
N LYS A 119 3.52 4.88 6.84
CA LYS A 119 3.49 6.35 6.82
C LYS A 119 2.23 6.90 6.18
N MET A 120 1.92 8.15 6.53
CA MET A 120 0.91 8.97 5.84
C MET A 120 1.38 9.32 4.42
N GLY A 121 0.41 9.53 3.53
CA GLY A 121 0.65 9.76 2.11
C GLY A 121 0.79 11.22 1.71
N GLY A 122 0.19 12.16 2.45
CA GLY A 122 0.38 13.58 2.17
C GLY A 122 -0.57 14.54 2.89
N ILE A 123 -0.62 15.77 2.40
CA ILE A 123 -1.42 16.85 2.96
C ILE A 123 -2.42 17.37 1.92
N ALA A 124 -3.66 17.60 2.34
CA ALA A 124 -4.65 18.32 1.55
C ALA A 124 -4.81 19.75 2.10
N VAL A 125 -4.59 20.77 1.26
CA VAL A 125 -4.80 22.17 1.65
C VAL A 125 -6.11 22.65 1.03
N GLN A 126 -7.07 23.03 1.86
CA GLN A 126 -8.40 23.44 1.42
C GLN A 126 -8.65 24.93 1.63
N ALA A 127 -9.03 25.58 0.54
CA ALA A 127 -9.56 26.93 0.54
C ALA A 127 -10.94 26.97 1.22
N HIS A 128 -11.08 27.85 2.20
CA HIS A 128 -12.28 28.05 3.01
C HIS A 128 -12.48 29.52 3.41
N GLY A 129 -11.96 30.44 2.59
CA GLY A 129 -12.13 31.88 2.78
C GLY A 129 -11.04 32.53 3.65
N GLY A 130 -9.95 31.82 3.91
CA GLY A 130 -8.77 32.32 4.63
C GLY A 130 -7.60 32.69 3.71
N ASP A 131 -6.37 32.63 4.25
CA ASP A 131 -5.14 32.91 3.51
C ASP A 131 -4.58 31.62 2.87
N PHE A 132 -5.09 31.29 1.69
CA PHE A 132 -4.69 30.06 1.00
C PHE A 132 -3.20 30.03 0.63
N VAL A 133 -2.62 31.16 0.23
CA VAL A 133 -1.19 31.24 -0.13
C VAL A 133 -0.34 31.05 1.11
N GLY A 134 -0.71 31.68 2.23
CA GLY A 134 -0.08 31.48 3.53
C GLY A 134 -0.15 30.02 3.99
N ALA A 135 -1.31 29.38 3.86
CA ALA A 135 -1.49 27.98 4.22
C ALA A 135 -0.62 27.02 3.39
N VAL A 136 -0.61 27.16 2.06
CA VAL A 136 0.25 26.35 1.18
C VAL A 136 1.74 26.56 1.51
N THR A 137 2.14 27.81 1.74
CA THR A 137 3.53 28.13 2.12
C THR A 137 3.88 27.51 3.47
N ALA A 138 3.01 27.62 4.47
CA ALA A 138 3.20 27.07 5.80
C ALA A 138 3.37 25.54 5.78
N VAL A 139 2.55 24.83 4.99
CA VAL A 139 2.70 23.37 4.79
C VAL A 139 4.06 23.04 4.19
N ARG A 140 4.46 23.78 3.15
CA ARG A 140 5.66 23.46 2.38
C ARG A 140 6.97 23.84 3.09
N GLU A 141 6.92 24.74 4.06
CA GLU A 141 8.06 25.06 4.93
C GLU A 141 8.45 23.92 5.88
N VAL A 142 7.51 23.05 6.27
CA VAL A 142 7.75 21.98 7.26
C VAL A 142 7.66 20.57 6.71
N SER A 143 7.11 20.39 5.50
CA SER A 143 6.94 19.08 4.89
C SER A 143 7.12 19.15 3.38
N HIS A 144 7.63 18.06 2.80
CA HIS A 144 7.69 17.85 1.35
C HIS A 144 6.77 16.72 0.85
N LEU A 145 5.83 16.27 1.68
CA LEU A 145 4.86 15.26 1.26
C LEU A 145 4.02 15.74 0.05
N PRO A 146 3.50 14.81 -0.79
CA PRO A 146 2.60 15.12 -1.89
C PRO A 146 1.37 15.93 -1.43
N LEU A 147 0.89 16.81 -2.32
CA LEU A 147 -0.23 17.71 -2.01
C LEU A 147 -1.49 17.42 -2.83
N ILE A 148 -2.62 17.63 -2.17
CA ILE A 148 -3.92 17.84 -2.79
C ILE A 148 -4.33 19.28 -2.49
N LEU A 149 -4.66 20.08 -3.50
CA LEU A 149 -5.13 21.45 -3.30
C LEU A 149 -6.62 21.51 -3.61
N VAL A 150 -7.44 21.98 -2.65
CA VAL A 150 -8.89 21.99 -2.74
C VAL A 150 -9.41 23.44 -2.80
N GLY A 151 -10.06 23.86 -3.88
CA GLY A 151 -10.55 25.22 -4.04
C GLY A 151 -11.03 25.55 -5.46
N ASP A 152 -11.33 26.83 -5.71
CA ASP A 152 -11.60 27.36 -7.05
C ASP A 152 -10.31 27.66 -7.83
N ALA A 153 -10.40 27.79 -9.14
CA ALA A 153 -9.23 27.93 -10.02
C ALA A 153 -8.38 29.16 -9.69
N ALA A 154 -8.98 30.29 -9.30
CA ALA A 154 -8.23 31.51 -9.00
C ALA A 154 -7.42 31.34 -7.71
N THR A 155 -8.06 30.82 -6.66
CA THR A 155 -7.41 30.54 -5.37
C THR A 155 -6.29 29.51 -5.52
N LEU A 156 -6.55 28.41 -6.24
CA LEU A 156 -5.56 27.36 -6.46
C LEU A 156 -4.35 27.86 -7.27
N LYS A 157 -4.56 28.69 -8.29
CA LYS A 157 -3.49 29.29 -9.08
C LYS A 157 -2.54 30.13 -8.22
N ALA A 158 -3.06 30.87 -7.25
CA ALA A 158 -2.25 31.68 -6.34
C ALA A 158 -1.34 30.81 -5.46
N GLY A 159 -1.84 29.70 -4.93
CA GLY A 159 -1.04 28.75 -4.14
C GLY A 159 -0.03 27.98 -4.99
N LEU A 160 -0.43 27.54 -6.19
CA LEU A 160 0.45 26.86 -7.16
C LEU A 160 1.67 27.68 -7.54
N ALA A 161 1.55 29.01 -7.61
CA ALA A 161 2.68 29.90 -7.91
C ALA A 161 3.76 29.93 -6.81
N LYS A 162 3.52 29.27 -5.66
CA LYS A 162 4.49 29.09 -4.56
C LYS A 162 5.10 27.69 -4.51
N LEU A 163 4.72 26.81 -5.42
CA LEU A 163 5.15 25.43 -5.45
C LEU A 163 6.04 25.20 -6.67
N ASP A 164 7.25 24.72 -6.40
CA ASP A 164 8.31 24.64 -7.41
C ASP A 164 8.50 23.21 -7.91
N ASP A 165 7.85 22.23 -7.28
CA ASP A 165 8.13 20.82 -7.48
C ASP A 165 6.88 19.90 -7.46
N GLY A 166 7.03 18.79 -8.18
CA GLY A 166 6.14 17.65 -8.06
C GLY A 166 4.92 17.65 -8.97
N LYS A 167 4.17 16.56 -8.83
CA LYS A 167 2.87 16.34 -9.49
C LYS A 167 1.82 16.24 -8.40
N LEU A 168 0.97 17.24 -8.32
CA LEU A 168 -0.07 17.36 -7.29
C LEU A 168 -1.47 17.11 -7.87
N LEU A 169 -2.46 17.07 -7.01
CA LEU A 169 -3.87 16.89 -7.38
C LEU A 169 -4.67 18.16 -7.07
N LEU A 170 -5.35 18.71 -8.07
CA LEU A 170 -6.32 19.79 -7.88
C LEU A 170 -7.72 19.22 -7.66
N ALA A 171 -8.45 19.78 -6.72
CA ALA A 171 -9.80 19.39 -6.36
C ALA A 171 -10.67 20.65 -6.17
N HIS A 172 -11.89 20.79 -6.67
CA HIS A 172 -12.59 19.90 -7.60
C HIS A 172 -13.04 20.68 -8.83
N ALA A 173 -12.93 20.04 -9.99
CA ALA A 173 -13.70 20.41 -11.17
C ALA A 173 -15.13 19.89 -11.02
N THR A 174 -16.10 20.79 -11.10
CA THR A 174 -17.55 20.54 -11.04
C THR A 174 -18.20 20.99 -12.34
N ALA A 175 -19.49 20.73 -12.52
CA ALA A 175 -20.24 21.24 -13.68
C ALA A 175 -20.13 22.76 -13.89
N ALA A 176 -19.91 23.53 -12.82
CA ALA A 176 -19.87 24.98 -12.86
C ALA A 176 -18.49 25.57 -13.23
N ASN A 177 -17.38 24.87 -12.91
CA ASN A 177 -16.03 25.44 -13.00
C ASN A 177 -15.01 24.55 -13.73
N TRP A 178 -15.45 23.45 -14.38
CA TRP A 178 -14.53 22.48 -14.97
C TRP A 178 -13.60 23.06 -16.04
N GLN A 179 -14.03 24.07 -16.81
CA GLN A 179 -13.19 24.67 -17.86
C GLN A 179 -11.96 25.35 -17.27
N GLU A 180 -12.16 26.16 -16.24
CA GLU A 180 -11.10 26.91 -15.57
C GLU A 180 -10.15 25.95 -14.85
N MET A 181 -10.72 24.96 -14.14
CA MET A 181 -9.96 23.93 -13.44
C MET A 181 -9.15 23.05 -14.40
N ALA A 182 -9.70 22.68 -15.56
CA ALA A 182 -9.00 21.90 -16.58
C ALA A 182 -7.88 22.71 -17.24
N ALA A 183 -8.11 24.00 -17.53
CA ALA A 183 -7.09 24.89 -18.05
C ALA A 183 -5.91 25.03 -17.06
N LEU A 184 -6.22 25.21 -15.77
CA LEU A 184 -5.22 25.30 -14.71
C LEU A 184 -4.43 23.99 -14.57
N ALA A 185 -5.13 22.85 -14.54
CA ALA A 185 -4.48 21.54 -14.43
C ALA A 185 -3.51 21.27 -15.60
N LYS A 186 -3.89 21.69 -16.81
CA LYS A 186 -3.03 21.60 -18.00
C LYS A 186 -1.83 22.54 -17.92
N GLU A 187 -2.03 23.79 -17.49
CA GLU A 187 -0.98 24.80 -17.32
C GLU A 187 0.13 24.30 -16.38
N TYR A 188 -0.26 23.74 -15.23
CA TYR A 188 0.66 23.26 -14.19
C TYR A 188 0.96 21.75 -14.27
N LYS A 189 0.44 21.03 -15.28
CA LYS A 189 0.61 19.58 -15.48
C LYS A 189 0.24 18.75 -14.24
N THR A 190 -0.83 19.13 -13.57
CA THR A 190 -1.33 18.49 -12.35
C THR A 190 -2.39 17.44 -12.69
N ALA A 191 -2.65 16.54 -11.75
CA ALA A 191 -3.87 15.74 -11.80
C ALA A 191 -5.08 16.61 -11.42
N LEU A 192 -6.27 16.21 -11.87
CA LEU A 192 -7.53 16.91 -11.60
C LEU A 192 -8.61 15.95 -11.10
N ALA A 193 -9.20 16.26 -9.95
CA ALA A 193 -10.36 15.57 -9.45
C ALA A 193 -11.65 16.17 -10.03
N VAL A 194 -12.47 15.34 -10.67
CA VAL A 194 -13.82 15.71 -11.13
C VAL A 194 -14.85 15.27 -10.10
N GLN A 195 -15.66 16.21 -9.62
CA GLN A 195 -16.70 15.97 -8.61
C GLN A 195 -18.10 16.07 -9.20
N ALA A 196 -18.93 15.07 -8.91
CA ALA A 196 -20.31 15.00 -9.39
C ALA A 196 -21.23 14.27 -8.41
N ALA A 197 -22.53 14.60 -8.47
CA ALA A 197 -23.56 14.05 -7.60
C ALA A 197 -24.19 12.76 -8.13
N THR A 198 -23.87 12.37 -9.37
CA THR A 198 -24.27 11.09 -9.98
C THR A 198 -23.14 10.50 -10.81
N ILE A 199 -23.24 9.21 -11.15
CA ILE A 199 -22.27 8.55 -12.03
C ILE A 199 -22.29 9.17 -13.43
N ASP A 200 -23.47 9.51 -13.95
CA ASP A 200 -23.60 10.06 -15.31
C ASP A 200 -22.98 11.45 -15.44
N GLU A 201 -23.20 12.32 -14.46
CA GLU A 201 -22.52 13.63 -14.39
C GLU A 201 -21.00 13.48 -14.26
N MET A 202 -20.55 12.48 -13.51
CA MET A 202 -19.12 12.21 -13.34
C MET A 202 -18.47 11.73 -14.64
N VAL A 203 -19.18 10.94 -15.45
CA VAL A 203 -18.75 10.54 -16.80
C VAL A 203 -18.65 11.76 -17.71
N ASP A 204 -19.69 12.61 -17.74
CA ASP A 204 -19.70 13.83 -18.56
C ASP A 204 -18.52 14.75 -18.21
N LEU A 205 -18.25 14.96 -16.93
CA LEU A 205 -17.11 15.75 -16.47
C LEU A 205 -15.76 15.12 -16.82
N ALA A 206 -15.60 13.81 -16.67
CA ALA A 206 -14.37 13.11 -17.03
C ALA A 206 -14.10 13.22 -18.54
N VAL A 207 -15.12 13.08 -19.38
CA VAL A 207 -15.00 13.24 -20.84
C VAL A 207 -14.62 14.68 -21.20
N LYS A 208 -15.28 15.67 -20.59
CA LYS A 208 -14.97 17.10 -20.79
C LYS A 208 -13.56 17.46 -20.38
N ALA A 209 -13.11 17.02 -19.19
CA ALA A 209 -11.75 17.25 -18.71
C ALA A 209 -10.70 16.60 -19.62
N LYS A 210 -10.92 15.35 -20.05
CA LYS A 210 -10.03 14.65 -21.00
C LYS A 210 -9.99 15.39 -22.34
N GLY A 211 -11.14 15.82 -22.85
CA GLY A 211 -11.25 16.58 -24.11
C GLY A 211 -10.54 17.95 -24.07
N ALA A 212 -10.45 18.56 -22.89
CA ALA A 212 -9.66 19.78 -22.68
C ALA A 212 -8.14 19.53 -22.58
N GLY A 213 -7.71 18.28 -22.58
CA GLY A 213 -6.30 17.87 -22.55
C GLY A 213 -5.75 17.67 -21.14
N VAL A 214 -6.59 17.30 -20.17
CA VAL A 214 -6.14 16.84 -18.85
C VAL A 214 -5.77 15.35 -18.94
N ASP A 215 -4.50 15.04 -18.67
CA ASP A 215 -3.98 13.67 -18.78
C ASP A 215 -4.40 12.77 -17.61
N ASP A 216 -4.36 13.31 -16.39
CA ASP A 216 -4.59 12.59 -15.14
C ASP A 216 -5.89 13.05 -14.47
N ILE A 217 -6.92 12.23 -14.59
CA ILE A 217 -8.24 12.48 -14.00
C ILE A 217 -8.44 11.56 -12.79
N VAL A 218 -9.02 12.11 -11.72
CA VAL A 218 -9.42 11.40 -10.51
C VAL A 218 -10.93 11.60 -10.32
N LEU A 219 -11.66 10.54 -10.01
CA LEU A 219 -13.09 10.60 -9.72
C LEU A 219 -13.32 11.03 -8.28
N SER A 220 -14.22 11.98 -8.03
CA SER A 220 -14.60 12.37 -6.67
C SER A 220 -16.12 12.36 -6.50
N PRO A 221 -16.71 11.21 -6.14
CA PRO A 221 -18.15 11.12 -5.91
C PRO A 221 -18.59 12.05 -4.78
N ALA A 222 -19.66 12.83 -4.99
CA ALA A 222 -20.20 13.71 -3.95
C ALA A 222 -21.10 12.98 -2.93
N GLN A 223 -21.46 11.70 -3.16
CA GLN A 223 -22.25 10.92 -2.21
C GLN A 223 -21.37 10.43 -1.06
N ARG A 224 -21.21 11.26 -0.03
CA ARG A 224 -20.24 11.06 1.07
C ARG A 224 -20.75 10.23 2.26
N SER A 225 -21.92 9.62 2.16
CA SER A 225 -22.42 8.68 3.18
C SER A 225 -21.84 7.28 3.03
N LEU A 226 -22.01 6.40 4.03
CA LEU A 226 -21.59 4.98 3.93
C LEU A 226 -22.22 4.30 2.72
N HIS A 227 -23.54 4.45 2.53
CA HIS A 227 -24.23 3.89 1.37
C HIS A 227 -23.78 4.55 0.06
N GLY A 228 -23.65 5.87 0.05
CA GLY A 228 -23.28 6.66 -1.13
C GLY A 228 -21.91 6.29 -1.67
N THR A 229 -20.89 6.34 -0.82
CA THR A 229 -19.50 6.04 -1.18
C THR A 229 -19.33 4.60 -1.64
N LEU A 230 -19.94 3.64 -0.92
CA LEU A 230 -19.94 2.22 -1.32
C LEU A 230 -20.52 2.03 -2.72
N THR A 231 -21.68 2.65 -2.98
CA THR A 231 -22.40 2.52 -4.25
C THR A 231 -21.62 3.14 -5.39
N ALA A 232 -21.14 4.38 -5.22
CA ALA A 232 -20.43 5.10 -6.26
C ALA A 232 -19.10 4.42 -6.62
N ASN A 233 -18.29 4.06 -5.60
CA ASN A 233 -16.99 3.44 -5.82
C ASN A 233 -17.11 2.06 -6.45
N THR A 234 -18.06 1.25 -5.95
CA THR A 234 -18.31 -0.09 -6.51
C THR A 234 -18.78 0.00 -7.95
N THR A 235 -19.65 0.95 -8.28
CA THR A 235 -20.14 1.16 -9.64
C THR A 235 -19.00 1.57 -10.56
N ALA A 236 -18.22 2.59 -10.21
CA ALA A 236 -17.07 3.04 -10.99
C ALA A 236 -16.07 1.90 -11.24
N ARG A 237 -15.66 1.19 -10.18
CA ARG A 237 -14.72 0.05 -10.30
C ARG A 237 -15.30 -1.08 -11.16
N ARG A 238 -16.57 -1.45 -10.97
CA ARG A 238 -17.21 -2.53 -11.73
C ARG A 238 -17.36 -2.18 -13.21
N MET A 239 -17.71 -0.93 -13.52
CA MET A 239 -17.84 -0.45 -14.90
C MET A 239 -16.49 -0.43 -15.61
N ALA A 240 -15.45 0.09 -14.95
CA ALA A 240 -14.08 0.09 -15.48
C ALA A 240 -13.58 -1.34 -15.76
N LEU A 241 -13.79 -2.28 -14.83
CA LEU A 241 -13.25 -3.64 -14.91
C LEU A 241 -14.07 -4.60 -15.78
N LYS A 242 -15.37 -4.70 -15.55
CA LYS A 242 -16.22 -5.74 -16.14
C LYS A 242 -16.89 -5.30 -17.45
N LYS A 243 -17.01 -4.00 -17.69
CA LYS A 243 -17.59 -3.43 -18.92
C LYS A 243 -16.56 -2.69 -19.77
N THR A 244 -15.31 -2.59 -19.31
CA THR A 244 -14.24 -1.83 -19.99
C THR A 244 -14.68 -0.39 -20.27
N PHE A 245 -15.51 0.17 -19.39
CA PHE A 245 -16.06 1.51 -19.56
C PHE A 245 -15.00 2.54 -19.14
N ARG A 246 -14.23 2.99 -20.13
CA ARG A 246 -13.00 3.78 -19.94
C ARG A 246 -13.24 5.13 -19.28
N ASP A 247 -14.43 5.70 -19.42
CA ASP A 247 -14.75 7.02 -18.85
C ASP A 247 -14.90 7.00 -17.32
N LEU A 248 -15.00 5.81 -16.71
CA LEU A 248 -14.89 5.60 -15.26
C LEU A 248 -13.58 4.89 -14.85
N GLY A 249 -12.66 4.69 -15.80
CA GLY A 249 -11.40 3.97 -15.63
C GLY A 249 -10.32 4.80 -14.94
N TYR A 250 -10.65 5.47 -13.84
CA TYR A 250 -9.77 6.42 -13.16
C TYR A 250 -9.70 6.12 -11.64
N PRO A 251 -8.63 6.54 -10.95
CA PRO A 251 -8.55 6.51 -9.49
C PRO A 251 -9.67 7.31 -8.82
N ILE A 252 -9.94 7.04 -7.54
CA ILE A 252 -11.03 7.67 -6.78
C ILE A 252 -10.48 8.45 -5.57
N LEU A 253 -10.98 9.66 -5.35
CA LEU A 253 -10.70 10.53 -4.21
C LEU A 253 -11.92 10.59 -3.27
N SER A 254 -11.71 10.34 -1.98
CA SER A 254 -12.75 10.36 -0.95
C SER A 254 -12.39 11.29 0.21
N PHE A 255 -13.41 11.91 0.81
CA PHE A 255 -13.31 12.78 1.97
C PHE A 255 -14.20 12.26 3.11
N PRO A 256 -13.74 11.26 3.89
CA PRO A 256 -14.47 10.78 5.05
C PRO A 256 -14.85 11.87 6.06
N GLY A 257 -14.00 12.89 6.25
CA GLY A 257 -14.20 13.95 7.25
C GLY A 257 -15.43 14.83 7.01
N ASP A 258 -15.93 14.90 5.78
CA ASP A 258 -17.12 15.71 5.43
C ASP A 258 -18.43 15.19 6.05
N VAL A 259 -18.41 14.04 6.72
CA VAL A 259 -19.53 13.59 7.58
C VAL A 259 -19.66 14.42 8.87
N ASN A 260 -18.63 15.22 9.21
CA ASN A 260 -18.54 16.08 10.40
C ASN A 260 -18.78 15.32 11.72
N ASP A 261 -18.36 14.06 11.78
CA ASP A 261 -18.41 13.19 12.95
C ASP A 261 -17.08 12.42 12.99
N PRO A 262 -16.19 12.68 13.96
CA PRO A 262 -14.87 12.07 14.03
C PRO A 262 -14.89 10.54 14.13
N ASP A 263 -15.89 9.95 14.78
CA ASP A 263 -15.99 8.48 14.90
C ASP A 263 -16.41 7.88 13.55
N MET A 264 -17.40 8.50 12.91
CA MET A 264 -17.87 8.11 11.59
C MET A 264 -16.84 8.32 10.48
N GLU A 265 -15.97 9.33 10.63
CA GLU A 265 -14.85 9.59 9.73
C GLU A 265 -13.93 8.36 9.62
N ILE A 266 -13.55 7.77 10.76
CA ILE A 266 -12.68 6.58 10.79
C ILE A 266 -13.37 5.37 10.15
N ILE A 267 -14.67 5.20 10.40
CA ILE A 267 -15.47 4.13 9.79
C ILE A 267 -15.56 4.31 8.26
N LEU A 268 -15.79 5.53 7.79
CA LEU A 268 -15.82 5.84 6.35
C LEU A 268 -14.44 5.70 5.69
N ALA A 269 -13.36 6.05 6.39
CA ALA A 269 -12.00 5.84 5.93
C ALA A 269 -11.68 4.35 5.77
N ALA A 270 -12.07 3.52 6.75
CA ALA A 270 -11.94 2.06 6.67
C ALA A 270 -12.74 1.49 5.49
N GLN A 271 -13.97 1.98 5.25
CA GLN A 271 -14.74 1.61 4.07
C GLN A 271 -14.03 2.05 2.78
N ALA A 272 -13.51 3.27 2.71
CA ALA A 272 -12.80 3.79 1.55
C ALA A 272 -11.57 2.94 1.19
N ILE A 273 -10.80 2.50 2.20
CA ILE A 273 -9.68 1.55 2.03
C ILE A 273 -10.16 0.24 1.40
N GLY A 274 -11.21 -0.36 1.97
CA GLY A 274 -11.77 -1.63 1.51
C GLY A 274 -12.58 -1.54 0.20
N LYS A 275 -13.00 -0.34 -0.21
CA LYS A 275 -13.92 -0.08 -1.32
C LYS A 275 -13.37 0.96 -2.28
N TYR A 276 -12.19 0.64 -2.80
CA TYR A 276 -11.67 1.13 -4.09
C TYR A 276 -11.23 2.60 -4.14
N SER A 277 -11.32 3.36 -3.05
CA SER A 277 -10.72 4.68 -2.99
C SER A 277 -9.21 4.57 -3.18
N SER A 278 -8.63 5.55 -3.87
CA SER A 278 -7.20 5.61 -4.19
C SER A 278 -6.50 6.74 -3.45
N PHE A 279 -7.24 7.80 -3.13
CA PHE A 279 -6.82 8.88 -2.25
C PHE A 279 -7.92 9.10 -1.21
N ILE A 280 -7.54 9.20 0.07
CA ILE A 280 -8.44 9.34 1.21
C ILE A 280 -7.97 10.53 2.02
N VAL A 281 -8.82 11.55 2.17
CA VAL A 281 -8.51 12.79 2.88
C VAL A 281 -9.26 12.81 4.21
N LEU A 282 -8.50 12.74 5.30
CA LEU A 282 -8.98 12.84 6.68
C LEU A 282 -8.91 14.30 7.15
N ASP A 283 -9.81 14.71 8.03
CA ASP A 283 -9.80 16.00 8.71
C ASP A 283 -9.01 15.95 10.01
N HIS A 284 -9.12 14.82 10.71
CA HIS A 284 -8.51 14.62 12.01
C HIS A 284 -7.33 13.66 11.91
N PHE A 285 -6.21 14.08 12.49
CA PHE A 285 -5.04 13.24 12.68
C PHE A 285 -4.78 13.02 14.17
N SER A 286 -4.68 11.76 14.55
CA SER A 286 -4.07 11.32 15.79
C SER A 286 -3.32 10.01 15.53
N PRO A 287 -2.24 9.71 16.26
CA PRO A 287 -1.56 8.41 16.19
C PRO A 287 -2.53 7.23 16.37
N ASP A 288 -3.49 7.36 17.30
CA ASP A 288 -4.45 6.31 17.64
C ASP A 288 -5.44 6.00 16.50
N ASN A 289 -5.76 7.00 15.67
CA ASN A 289 -6.62 6.84 14.50
C ASN A 289 -5.83 6.45 13.24
N ALA A 290 -4.61 6.99 13.08
CA ALA A 290 -3.77 6.72 11.92
C ALA A 290 -3.28 5.26 11.90
N TYR A 291 -2.84 4.74 13.05
CA TYR A 291 -2.34 3.36 13.17
C TYR A 291 -3.31 2.30 12.63
N PRO A 292 -4.56 2.17 13.12
CA PRO A 292 -5.47 1.12 12.66
C PRO A 292 -5.83 1.26 11.18
N LEU A 293 -5.91 2.48 10.63
CA LEU A 293 -6.20 2.69 9.22
C LEU A 293 -5.01 2.30 8.34
N LEU A 294 -3.78 2.64 8.72
CA LEU A 294 -2.57 2.25 7.99
C LEU A 294 -2.36 0.73 8.03
N VAL A 295 -2.63 0.08 9.17
CA VAL A 295 -2.59 -1.38 9.31
C VAL A 295 -3.68 -2.05 8.48
N LEU A 296 -4.91 -1.53 8.50
CA LEU A 296 -6.00 -2.04 7.64
C LEU A 296 -5.63 -1.91 6.16
N ARG A 297 -5.05 -0.77 5.78
CA ARG A 297 -4.55 -0.53 4.42
C ARG A 297 -3.51 -1.56 4.02
N GLU A 298 -2.50 -1.79 4.85
CA GLU A 298 -1.47 -2.79 4.56
C GLU A 298 -2.09 -4.19 4.40
N ASN A 299 -2.91 -4.61 5.36
CA ASN A 299 -3.54 -5.93 5.35
C ASN A 299 -4.44 -6.19 4.12
N ILE A 300 -5.23 -5.21 3.70
CA ILE A 300 -6.10 -5.35 2.53
C ILE A 300 -5.30 -5.43 1.22
N TYR A 301 -4.15 -4.76 1.14
CA TYR A 301 -3.37 -4.63 -0.09
C TYR A 301 -2.16 -5.57 -0.17
N THR A 302 -1.84 -6.31 0.91
CA THR A 302 -0.94 -7.47 0.90
C THR A 302 -1.35 -8.46 -0.19
N ASP A 303 -0.36 -8.97 -0.93
CA ASP A 303 -0.56 -9.97 -1.97
C ASP A 303 -1.03 -11.30 -1.37
N PRO A 304 -2.27 -11.75 -1.59
CA PRO A 304 -2.78 -12.98 -0.98
C PRO A 304 -2.10 -14.24 -1.52
N GLN A 305 -1.32 -14.15 -2.61
CA GLN A 305 -0.59 -15.28 -3.18
C GLN A 305 0.84 -15.40 -2.63
N LYS A 306 1.32 -14.38 -1.91
CA LYS A 306 2.68 -14.33 -1.37
C LYS A 306 2.61 -14.01 0.12
N PRO A 307 2.75 -15.01 1.00
CA PRO A 307 2.91 -14.77 2.43
C PRO A 307 4.06 -13.79 2.67
N ILE A 308 3.90 -12.86 3.60
CA ILE A 308 5.01 -12.01 4.05
C ILE A 308 5.95 -12.90 4.86
N GLN A 309 7.23 -12.88 4.52
CA GLN A 309 8.24 -13.76 5.11
C GLN A 309 9.35 -12.94 5.73
N VAL A 310 9.88 -13.44 6.85
CA VAL A 310 11.13 -12.97 7.45
C VAL A 310 12.26 -13.81 6.85
N GLN A 311 13.48 -13.26 6.74
CA GLN A 311 14.59 -14.06 6.23
C GLN A 311 14.91 -15.20 7.21
N PRO A 312 15.04 -16.45 6.76
CA PRO A 312 15.52 -17.52 7.63
C PRO A 312 16.91 -17.21 8.17
N GLY A 313 17.11 -17.41 9.47
CA GLY A 313 18.34 -17.02 10.14
C GLY A 313 18.26 -17.12 11.66
N LEU A 314 19.37 -16.79 12.31
CA LEU A 314 19.44 -16.64 13.76
C LEU A 314 19.35 -15.16 14.11
N TYR A 315 18.36 -14.79 14.90
CA TYR A 315 18.09 -13.41 15.31
C TYR A 315 18.45 -13.20 16.77
N GLU A 316 19.02 -12.04 17.06
CA GLU A 316 19.36 -11.56 18.40
C GLU A 316 18.21 -10.67 18.90
N ILE A 317 17.60 -11.02 20.04
CA ILE A 317 16.57 -10.20 20.68
C ILE A 317 17.03 -9.83 22.08
N ASN A 318 17.01 -8.53 22.40
CA ASN A 318 17.46 -7.96 23.67
C ASN A 318 18.89 -8.36 24.07
N ASP A 319 19.84 -8.30 23.13
CA ASP A 319 21.28 -8.54 23.36
C ASP A 319 21.58 -9.88 24.07
N PRO A 320 21.27 -11.03 23.44
CA PRO A 320 21.43 -12.33 24.08
C PRO A 320 22.90 -12.70 24.33
N THR A 321 23.13 -13.41 25.43
CA THR A 321 24.45 -13.99 25.75
C THR A 321 24.51 -15.45 25.30
N PRO A 322 25.68 -16.10 25.31
CA PRO A 322 25.77 -17.53 25.00
C PRO A 322 24.96 -18.45 25.92
N ASP A 323 24.51 -17.97 27.08
CA ASP A 323 23.69 -18.74 28.03
C ASP A 323 22.19 -18.39 27.91
N SER A 324 21.83 -17.42 27.06
CA SER A 324 20.44 -17.08 26.77
C SER A 324 19.71 -18.23 26.05
N PRO A 325 18.39 -18.39 26.28
CA PRO A 325 17.61 -19.46 25.65
C PRO A 325 17.56 -19.30 24.12
N LEU A 326 17.54 -20.44 23.42
CA LEU A 326 17.30 -20.53 21.99
C LEU A 326 15.86 -21.00 21.74
N LEU A 327 15.06 -20.15 21.11
CA LEU A 327 13.73 -20.49 20.63
C LEU A 327 13.79 -20.82 19.13
N VAL A 328 12.92 -21.70 18.65
CA VAL A 328 12.74 -21.93 17.20
C VAL A 328 11.33 -21.57 16.74
N THR A 329 11.24 -20.98 15.56
CA THR A 329 9.98 -20.62 14.92
C THR A 329 10.10 -20.70 13.39
N THR A 330 9.00 -20.44 12.67
CA THR A 330 8.95 -20.43 11.21
C THR A 330 9.17 -19.02 10.63
N ASN A 331 9.58 -18.93 9.37
CA ASN A 331 9.77 -17.67 8.66
C ASN A 331 8.49 -16.95 8.18
N PHE A 332 7.30 -17.39 8.57
CA PHE A 332 6.08 -16.60 8.35
C PHE A 332 6.08 -15.35 9.24
N SER A 333 5.93 -14.16 8.64
CA SER A 333 6.13 -12.90 9.38
C SER A 333 5.25 -12.77 10.61
N ILE A 334 3.95 -13.10 10.51
CA ILE A 334 3.03 -12.99 11.65
C ILE A 334 3.49 -13.91 12.77
N THR A 335 3.88 -15.14 12.46
CA THR A 335 4.39 -16.08 13.46
C THR A 335 5.71 -15.59 14.08
N TYR A 336 6.63 -15.06 13.28
CA TYR A 336 7.88 -14.48 13.76
C TYR A 336 7.61 -13.32 14.73
N PHE A 337 6.83 -12.31 14.32
CA PHE A 337 6.56 -11.13 15.14
C PHE A 337 5.71 -11.46 16.37
N SER A 338 4.83 -12.47 16.32
CA SER A 338 4.14 -12.97 17.52
C SER A 338 5.11 -13.53 18.56
N VAL A 339 6.22 -14.15 18.15
CA VAL A 339 7.24 -14.65 19.09
C VAL A 339 8.18 -13.53 19.52
N ALA A 340 8.71 -12.77 18.54
CA ALA A 340 9.70 -11.73 18.77
C ALA A 340 9.17 -10.62 19.69
N ASN A 341 7.95 -10.12 19.45
CA ASN A 341 7.39 -9.02 20.23
C ASN A 341 7.14 -9.41 21.70
N GLU A 342 6.76 -10.66 21.97
CA GLU A 342 6.50 -11.14 23.35
C GLU A 342 7.81 -11.22 24.15
N VAL A 343 8.89 -11.70 23.54
CA VAL A 343 10.19 -11.75 24.23
C VAL A 343 10.86 -10.38 24.29
N GLU A 344 10.71 -9.56 23.25
CA GLU A 344 11.23 -8.19 23.18
C GLU A 344 10.60 -7.32 24.27
N SER A 345 9.26 -7.24 24.30
CA SER A 345 8.52 -6.44 25.27
C SER A 345 8.68 -6.91 26.72
N ALA A 346 8.97 -8.19 26.93
CA ALA A 346 9.30 -8.74 28.24
C ALA A 346 10.74 -8.42 28.71
N GLY A 347 11.56 -7.79 27.86
CA GLY A 347 12.97 -7.50 28.14
C GLY A 347 13.82 -8.76 28.29
N LEU A 348 13.42 -9.87 27.66
CA LEU A 348 14.10 -11.16 27.79
C LEU A 348 15.17 -11.31 26.69
N PRO A 349 16.44 -11.55 27.05
CA PRO A 349 17.51 -11.83 26.09
C PRO A 349 17.31 -13.23 25.50
N VAL A 350 17.11 -13.33 24.17
CA VAL A 350 16.77 -14.57 23.49
C VAL A 350 17.48 -14.68 22.14
N TRP A 351 17.96 -15.89 21.82
CA TRP A 351 18.29 -16.28 20.44
C TRP A 351 17.04 -16.84 19.76
N LEU A 352 16.64 -16.29 18.61
CA LEU A 352 15.48 -16.78 17.85
C LEU A 352 15.93 -17.38 16.52
N LEU A 353 15.87 -18.71 16.42
CA LEU A 353 16.10 -19.44 15.17
C LEU A 353 14.84 -19.41 14.32
N VAL A 354 14.91 -18.78 13.16
CA VAL A 354 13.84 -18.69 12.18
C VAL A 354 14.11 -19.65 11.04
N CYS A 355 13.37 -20.75 10.99
CA CYS A 355 13.51 -21.77 9.96
C CYS A 355 12.73 -21.44 8.68
N ASP A 356 13.25 -21.87 7.54
CA ASP A 356 12.54 -21.72 6.26
C ASP A 356 11.37 -22.72 6.14
N ALA A 357 10.17 -22.18 6.27
CA ALA A 357 8.89 -22.88 6.18
C ALA A 357 8.06 -22.36 4.99
N GLU A 358 8.71 -21.79 3.96
CA GLU A 358 8.05 -21.20 2.79
C GLU A 358 7.01 -20.12 3.15
N GLY A 359 7.19 -19.44 4.29
CA GLY A 359 6.27 -18.43 4.78
C GLY A 359 4.97 -18.96 5.37
N MET A 360 4.93 -20.23 5.80
CA MET A 360 3.78 -20.82 6.48
C MET A 360 3.90 -20.75 8.00
N SER A 361 2.77 -20.61 8.70
CA SER A 361 2.73 -20.68 10.17
C SER A 361 3.15 -22.06 10.69
N VAL A 362 3.57 -22.15 11.95
CA VAL A 362 4.05 -23.40 12.60
C VAL A 362 3.20 -24.63 12.25
N LEU A 363 1.89 -24.58 12.55
CA LEU A 363 0.98 -25.71 12.33
C LEU A 363 0.76 -26.03 10.84
N THR A 364 0.68 -25.01 10.00
CA THR A 364 0.49 -25.17 8.56
C THR A 364 1.72 -25.81 7.93
N ALA A 365 2.91 -25.34 8.31
CA ALA A 365 4.18 -25.85 7.83
C ALA A 365 4.44 -27.28 8.29
N TRP A 366 4.15 -27.58 9.58
CA TRP A 366 4.24 -28.94 10.11
C TRP A 366 3.31 -29.90 9.37
N ALA A 367 2.04 -29.54 9.20
CA ALA A 367 1.06 -30.37 8.49
C ALA A 367 1.44 -30.59 7.01
N ALA A 368 2.15 -29.63 6.39
CA ALA A 368 2.63 -29.72 5.02
C ALA A 368 4.01 -30.41 4.87
N GLY A 369 4.64 -30.88 5.95
CA GLY A 369 5.99 -31.44 5.93
C GLY A 369 7.07 -30.42 5.53
N LYS A 370 6.84 -29.14 5.85
CA LYS A 370 7.76 -28.02 5.62
C LYS A 370 8.37 -27.47 6.90
N PHE A 371 8.00 -28.02 8.05
CA PHE A 371 8.60 -27.75 9.35
C PHE A 371 8.63 -29.04 10.16
N ASP A 372 9.79 -29.70 10.14
CA ASP A 372 10.08 -31.01 10.72
C ASP A 372 11.44 -31.00 11.45
N ALA A 373 11.76 -32.09 12.15
CA ALA A 373 13.00 -32.21 12.92
C ALA A 373 14.26 -32.04 12.04
N GLU A 374 14.29 -32.67 10.86
CA GLU A 374 15.42 -32.60 9.92
C GLU A 374 15.71 -31.16 9.48
N ARG A 375 14.66 -30.40 9.11
CA ARG A 375 14.80 -29.00 8.72
C ARG A 375 15.32 -28.13 9.86
N ILE A 376 14.78 -28.30 11.07
CA ILE A 376 15.24 -27.54 12.24
C ILE A 376 16.73 -27.84 12.51
N ALA A 377 17.11 -29.11 12.53
CA ALA A 377 18.49 -29.53 12.75
C ALA A 377 19.45 -29.03 11.65
N LYS A 378 18.98 -29.03 10.40
CA LYS A 378 19.72 -28.47 9.27
C LYS A 378 19.95 -26.97 9.44
N ASP A 379 18.94 -26.21 9.86
CA ASP A 379 19.08 -24.77 10.07
C ASP A 379 19.96 -24.43 11.30
N VAL A 380 19.90 -25.24 12.37
CA VAL A 380 20.86 -25.15 13.50
C VAL A 380 22.31 -25.24 13.01
N LYS A 381 22.60 -26.19 12.10
CA LYS A 381 23.93 -26.37 11.50
C LYS A 381 24.25 -25.24 10.51
N ARG A 382 23.31 -24.89 9.63
CA ARG A 382 23.47 -23.88 8.57
C ARG A 382 23.79 -22.49 9.12
N PHE A 383 23.17 -22.12 10.24
CA PHE A 383 23.36 -20.81 10.86
C PHE A 383 24.39 -20.82 12.00
N ASN A 384 25.17 -21.90 12.14
CA ASN A 384 26.23 -22.05 13.14
C ASN A 384 25.75 -21.74 14.57
N VAL A 385 24.54 -22.17 14.93
CA VAL A 385 23.93 -21.83 16.22
C VAL A 385 24.75 -22.38 17.39
N ALA A 386 25.40 -23.54 17.19
CA ALA A 386 26.28 -24.16 18.19
C ALA A 386 27.48 -23.29 18.60
N ASP A 387 27.90 -22.33 17.76
CA ASP A 387 28.99 -21.40 18.08
C ASP A 387 28.51 -20.19 18.88
N LYS A 388 27.18 -20.03 19.00
CA LYS A 388 26.52 -18.88 19.64
C LYS A 388 25.95 -19.22 21.01
N VAL A 389 25.56 -20.48 21.24
CA VAL A 389 24.94 -20.92 22.50
C VAL A 389 25.73 -22.02 23.19
N ASN A 390 25.96 -21.89 24.49
CA ASN A 390 26.68 -22.86 25.31
C ASN A 390 25.79 -24.05 25.72
N GLY A 391 24.54 -23.76 26.10
CA GLY A 391 23.65 -24.75 26.72
C GLY A 391 23.14 -25.84 25.78
N ARG A 392 23.33 -25.69 24.46
CA ARG A 392 22.80 -26.57 23.40
C ARG A 392 21.35 -26.98 23.69
N GLN A 393 20.54 -26.04 24.15
CA GLN A 393 19.14 -26.25 24.45
C GLN A 393 18.32 -25.49 23.44
N ILE A 394 17.30 -26.12 22.86
CA ILE A 394 16.38 -25.50 21.90
C ILE A 394 14.93 -25.69 22.36
N VAL A 395 14.15 -24.62 22.29
CA VAL A 395 12.74 -24.61 22.71
C VAL A 395 11.85 -24.66 21.47
N LEU A 396 11.12 -25.77 21.31
CA LEU A 396 10.10 -25.96 20.28
C LEU A 396 8.80 -25.25 20.63
N PRO A 397 8.04 -24.75 19.64
CA PRO A 397 6.65 -24.35 19.86
C PRO A 397 5.80 -25.53 20.34
N GLY A 398 4.97 -25.31 21.37
CA GLY A 398 4.22 -26.38 22.04
C GLY A 398 3.23 -27.13 21.16
N HIS A 399 2.81 -26.53 20.04
CA HIS A 399 1.95 -27.17 19.04
C HIS A 399 2.63 -28.27 18.23
N VAL A 400 3.96 -28.28 18.16
CA VAL A 400 4.77 -29.28 17.45
C VAL A 400 5.64 -30.10 18.41
N ALA A 401 5.17 -30.27 19.65
CA ALA A 401 5.85 -31.07 20.68
C ALA A 401 6.18 -32.50 20.21
N VAL A 402 5.39 -33.05 19.28
CA VAL A 402 5.61 -34.36 18.68
C VAL A 402 6.95 -34.48 17.93
N LEU A 403 7.54 -33.37 17.51
CA LEU A 403 8.85 -33.34 16.84
C LEU A 403 10.01 -33.53 17.81
N SER A 404 9.80 -33.49 19.13
CA SER A 404 10.90 -33.43 20.09
C SER A 404 11.81 -34.66 20.04
N GLY A 405 11.23 -35.87 19.94
CA GLY A 405 12.00 -37.11 19.89
C GLY A 405 12.85 -37.24 18.62
N GLU A 406 12.25 -36.98 17.46
CA GLU A 406 12.97 -36.98 16.18
C GLU A 406 14.07 -35.90 16.14
N LEU A 407 13.82 -34.73 16.77
CA LEU A 407 14.82 -33.66 16.84
C LEU A 407 15.97 -34.00 17.80
N GLU A 408 15.72 -34.73 18.89
CA GLU A 408 16.78 -35.29 19.75
C GLU A 408 17.66 -36.28 18.97
N GLU A 409 17.10 -37.09 18.09
CA GLU A 409 17.87 -38.01 17.23
C GLU A 409 18.76 -37.25 16.23
N GLU A 410 18.25 -36.18 15.61
CA GLU A 410 18.99 -35.35 14.65
C GLU A 410 20.07 -34.45 15.29
N LEU A 411 19.88 -34.11 16.57
CA LEU A 411 20.76 -33.27 17.37
C LEU A 411 21.05 -33.95 18.74
N PRO A 412 21.84 -35.04 18.77
CA PRO A 412 22.02 -35.86 19.98
C PRO A 412 22.72 -35.14 21.14
N ASP A 413 23.47 -34.07 20.85
CA ASP A 413 24.14 -33.24 21.86
C ASP A 413 23.25 -32.07 22.33
N TRP A 414 22.00 -32.00 21.87
CA TRP A 414 21.08 -30.91 22.21
C TRP A 414 19.95 -31.37 23.12
N GLN A 415 19.60 -30.53 24.08
CA GLN A 415 18.41 -30.73 24.90
C GLN A 415 17.20 -30.05 24.23
N ILE A 416 16.18 -30.84 23.88
CA ILE A 416 14.95 -30.31 23.31
C ILE A 416 13.95 -30.01 24.42
N ARG A 417 13.49 -28.76 24.50
CA ARG A 417 12.42 -28.33 25.42
C ARG A 417 11.16 -28.04 24.62
N VAL A 418 10.01 -28.40 25.19
CA VAL A 418 8.71 -28.04 24.62
C VAL A 418 8.22 -26.77 25.31
N GLY A 419 8.13 -25.68 24.57
CA GLY A 419 7.59 -24.41 25.02
C GLY A 419 6.05 -24.39 25.05
N PRO A 420 5.46 -23.23 25.36
CA PRO A 420 4.01 -23.06 25.35
C PRO A 420 3.45 -23.15 23.92
N ARG A 421 2.14 -23.36 23.84
CA ARG A 421 1.40 -23.36 22.56
C ARG A 421 1.25 -21.96 21.99
N GLU A 422 1.03 -20.98 22.85
CA GLU A 422 0.85 -19.58 22.50
C GLU A 422 2.08 -18.75 22.90
N ALA A 423 2.45 -17.78 22.06
CA ALA A 423 3.64 -16.96 22.29
C ALA A 423 3.54 -16.07 23.54
N VAL A 424 2.33 -15.63 23.91
CA VAL A 424 2.07 -14.78 25.09
C VAL A 424 2.52 -15.43 26.41
N ASP A 425 2.62 -16.76 26.44
CA ASP A 425 3.06 -17.51 27.62
C ASP A 425 4.59 -17.69 27.67
N LEU A 426 5.33 -17.32 26.62
CA LEU A 426 6.79 -17.44 26.56
C LEU A 426 7.49 -16.70 27.70
N PRO A 427 7.12 -15.46 28.07
CA PRO A 427 7.81 -14.76 29.15
C PRO A 427 7.73 -15.49 30.49
N SER A 428 6.57 -16.10 30.79
CA SER A 428 6.37 -16.90 32.01
C SER A 428 7.17 -18.20 31.94
N PHE A 429 7.10 -18.90 30.82
CA PHE A 429 7.83 -20.15 30.59
C PHE A 429 9.35 -19.97 30.75
N ILE A 430 9.93 -18.95 30.11
CA ILE A 430 11.37 -18.68 30.18
C ILE A 430 11.82 -18.47 31.63
N LYS A 431 11.06 -17.67 32.40
CA LYS A 431 11.37 -17.33 33.81
C LYS A 431 11.14 -18.47 34.81
N GLN A 432 10.44 -19.54 34.43
CA GLN A 432 10.09 -20.63 35.34
C GLN A 432 10.78 -21.94 34.98
N ALA A 433 11.03 -22.17 33.69
CA ALA A 433 11.46 -23.47 33.17
C ALA A 433 12.86 -23.44 32.55
N LEU A 434 13.38 -22.26 32.19
CA LEU A 434 14.68 -22.13 31.50
C LEU A 434 15.72 -21.32 32.29
N SER A 435 15.27 -20.46 33.23
CA SER A 435 16.12 -19.65 34.12
C SER A 435 16.68 -20.41 35.31
#